data_AF-A0A843JKN3-F1
#
_entry.id   AF-A0A843JKN3-F1
#
_cell.length_a   1.000
_cell.length_b   1.000
_cell.length_c   1.000
_cell.angle_alpha   90.00
_cell.angle_beta   90.00
_cell.angle_gamma   90.00
#
_symmetry.space_group_name_H-M   'P 1'
#
loop_
_entity.id
_entity.type
_entity.pdbx_description
1 polymer ?
#
loop_
_entity_poly.entity_id
_entity_poly.type
_entity_poly.pdbx_seq_one_letter_code
_entity_poly.pdbx_strand_id
1 'polypeptide(L)'
;MDRTMRTLVVSLYPNREQERQLNDCLFVCHDLYNNLLEHCIRIHKDGGKHPSAYDLEKLLPDMKKADPKLKTVYSQVLCDVCFRLSRAFDGFFRRVKEDPGHAGFPRFRSWRRYDSFTYPQHGFKLSPNHIRLSPGKTEVRIRGYRRIDG
;
A
#
# COMPACT_ATOMS: atom_id res chain seq x y z
N MET A 1 -5.24 -31.44 -6.15
CA MET A 1 -5.35 -30.46 -7.25
C MET A 1 -4.29 -29.40 -7.01
N ASP A 2 -3.22 -29.43 -7.81
CA ASP A 2 -2.13 -28.46 -7.73
C ASP A 2 -2.64 -27.09 -8.22
N ARG A 3 -2.83 -26.15 -7.29
CA ARG A 3 -3.31 -24.81 -7.60
C ARG A 3 -2.07 -23.93 -7.83
N THR A 4 -1.39 -24.14 -8.96
CA THR A 4 -0.30 -23.27 -9.40
C THR A 4 -0.75 -21.81 -9.31
N MET A 5 -0.10 -21.01 -8.48
CA MET A 5 -0.40 -19.59 -8.33
C MET A 5 0.05 -18.89 -9.61
N ARG A 6 -0.88 -18.26 -10.33
CA ARG A 6 -0.60 -17.62 -11.63
C ARG A 6 -0.56 -16.11 -11.47
N THR A 7 0.57 -15.51 -11.83
CA THR A 7 0.73 -14.05 -11.87
C THR A 7 0.45 -13.53 -13.27
N LEU A 8 -0.46 -12.57 -13.37
CA LEU A 8 -0.74 -11.84 -14.60
C LEU A 8 -0.22 -10.40 -14.51
N VAL A 9 0.64 -10.00 -15.44
CA VAL A 9 1.11 -8.62 -15.55
C VAL A 9 0.54 -7.97 -16.80
N VAL A 10 -0.14 -6.84 -16.61
CA VAL A 10 -0.77 -6.04 -17.68
C VAL A 10 -0.31 -4.58 -17.62
N SER A 11 -0.21 -3.93 -18.78
CA SER A 11 0.10 -2.49 -18.85
C SER A 11 -1.18 -1.68 -18.90
N LEU A 12 -1.26 -0.63 -18.07
CA LEU A 12 -2.39 0.30 -18.05
C LEU A 12 -2.20 1.41 -19.10
N TYR A 13 -3.30 1.81 -19.73
CA TYR A 13 -3.35 2.93 -20.69
C TYR A 13 -4.43 3.92 -20.24
N PRO A 14 -4.20 4.65 -19.14
CA PRO A 14 -5.15 5.64 -18.64
C PRO A 14 -5.25 6.86 -19.56
N ASN A 15 -6.40 7.53 -19.55
CA ASN A 15 -6.49 8.92 -20.01
C ASN A 15 -5.99 9.88 -18.91
N ARG A 16 -5.88 11.18 -19.22
CA ARG A 16 -5.34 12.20 -18.29
C ARG A 16 -6.04 12.22 -16.92
N GLU A 17 -7.36 12.08 -16.90
CA GLU A 17 -8.14 12.11 -15.66
C GLU A 17 -7.92 10.83 -14.85
N GLN A 18 -7.86 9.68 -15.52
CA GLN A 18 -7.56 8.40 -14.86
C GLN A 18 -6.14 8.37 -14.29
N GLU A 19 -5.17 8.91 -15.03
CA GLU A 19 -3.78 9.02 -14.57
C GLU A 19 -3.69 9.91 -13.33
N ARG A 20 -4.39 11.05 -13.33
CA ARG A 20 -4.49 11.91 -12.15
C ARG A 20 -5.05 11.15 -10.95
N GLN A 21 -6.14 10.41 -11.12
CA GLN A 21 -6.75 9.63 -10.03
C GLN A 21 -5.81 8.54 -9.48
N LEU A 22 -5.06 7.85 -10.34
CA LEU A 22 -4.07 6.85 -9.92
C LEU A 22 -2.92 7.52 -9.14
N ASN A 23 -2.45 8.68 -9.59
CA ASN A 23 -1.43 9.46 -8.90
C ASN A 23 -1.91 10.02 -7.57
N ASP A 24 -3.15 10.53 -7.50
CA ASP A 24 -3.75 10.99 -6.25
C ASP A 24 -3.87 9.83 -5.24
N CYS A 25 -4.24 8.63 -5.70
CA CYS A 25 -4.26 7.43 -4.86
C CYS A 25 -2.86 7.10 -4.30
N LEU A 26 -1.83 7.10 -5.14
CA LEU A 26 -0.45 6.91 -4.71
C LEU A 26 -0.06 7.97 -3.67
N PHE A 27 -0.44 9.24 -3.88
CA PHE A 27 -0.08 10.35 -3.01
C PHE A 27 -0.68 10.17 -1.62
N VAL A 28 -1.96 9.83 -1.56
CA VAL A 28 -2.65 9.54 -0.29
C VAL A 28 -2.03 8.32 0.41
N CYS A 29 -1.67 7.27 -0.33
CA CYS A 29 -1.00 6.09 0.25
C CYS A 29 0.39 6.40 0.78
N HIS A 30 1.15 7.24 0.09
CA HIS A 30 2.46 7.75 0.51
C HIS A 30 2.36 8.54 1.82
N ASP A 31 1.42 9.50 1.88
CA ASP A 31 1.24 10.35 3.05
C ASP A 31 0.78 9.52 4.26
N LEU A 32 -0.15 8.58 4.04
CA LEU A 32 -0.56 7.64 5.07
C LEU A 32 0.62 6.82 5.61
N TYR A 33 1.48 6.29 4.73
CA TYR A 33 2.66 5.53 5.14
C TYR A 33 3.57 6.34 6.07
N ASN A 34 3.86 7.59 5.68
CA ASN A 34 4.73 8.47 6.45
C ASN A 34 4.10 8.88 7.79
N ASN A 35 2.80 9.16 7.81
CA ASN A 35 2.07 9.48 9.05
C ASN A 35 2.06 8.28 10.03
N LEU A 36 1.85 7.06 9.53
CA LEU A 36 1.91 5.86 10.35
C LEU A 36 3.33 5.59 10.85
N LEU A 37 4.36 5.83 10.02
CA LEU A 37 5.76 5.70 10.45
C LEU A 37 6.09 6.71 11.56
N GLU A 38 5.66 7.95 11.43
CA GLU A 38 5.82 8.97 12.48
C GLU A 38 5.14 8.53 13.78
N HIS A 39 3.93 7.99 13.69
CA HIS A 39 3.22 7.44 14.84
C HIS A 39 4.01 6.31 15.53
N CYS A 40 4.56 5.36 14.77
CA CYS A 40 5.41 4.29 15.31
C CYS A 40 6.68 4.83 15.96
N ILE A 41 7.32 5.85 15.37
CA ILE A 41 8.51 6.50 15.93
C ILE A 41 8.17 7.16 17.26
N ARG A 42 7.03 7.85 17.36
CA ARG A 42 6.57 8.47 18.60
C ARG A 42 6.33 7.44 19.70
N ILE A 43 5.58 6.39 19.42
CA ILE A 43 5.35 5.28 20.37
C ILE A 43 6.67 4.73 20.89
N HIS A 44 7.65 4.52 20.00
CA HIS A 44 8.95 4.00 20.41
C HIS A 44 9.72 4.96 21.31
N LYS A 45 9.72 6.27 20.99
CA LYS A 45 10.35 7.30 21.83
C LYS A 45 9.73 7.39 23.21
N ASP A 46 8.42 7.17 23.31
CA ASP A 46 7.67 7.17 24.56
C ASP A 46 7.83 5.86 25.36
N GLY A 47 8.69 4.92 24.91
CA GLY A 47 8.92 3.63 25.55
C GLY A 47 7.80 2.61 25.35
N GLY A 48 6.88 2.88 24.43
CA GLY A 48 5.75 2.03 24.12
C GLY A 48 6.11 0.79 23.31
N LYS A 49 5.21 -0.21 23.35
CA LYS A 49 5.32 -1.42 22.53
C LYS A 49 5.06 -1.09 21.06
N HIS A 50 5.88 -1.64 20.16
CA HIS A 50 5.68 -1.48 18.72
C HIS A 50 4.27 -1.98 18.30
N PRO A 51 3.48 -1.15 17.58
CA PRO A 51 2.13 -1.53 17.16
C PRO A 51 2.15 -2.59 16.06
N SER A 52 1.19 -3.53 16.10
CA SER A 52 0.99 -4.47 14.99
C SER A 52 0.31 -3.79 13.79
N ALA A 53 0.32 -4.44 12.62
CA ALA A 53 -0.46 -3.98 11.46
C ALA A 53 -1.94 -3.74 11.82
N TYR A 54 -2.53 -4.64 12.61
CA TYR A 54 -3.92 -4.53 13.05
C TYR A 54 -4.16 -3.34 13.99
N ASP A 55 -3.20 -3.03 14.85
CA ASP A 55 -3.27 -1.84 15.71
C ASP A 55 -3.21 -0.56 14.87
N LEU A 56 -2.39 -0.54 13.83
CA LEU A 56 -2.33 0.59 12.88
C LEU A 56 -3.63 0.72 12.06
N GLU A 57 -4.22 -0.39 11.63
CA GLU A 57 -5.51 -0.38 10.92
C GLU A 57 -6.65 0.22 11.75
N LYS A 58 -6.66 -0.04 13.07
CA LYS A 58 -7.64 0.55 13.98
C LYS A 58 -7.58 2.07 14.06
N LEU A 59 -6.46 2.68 13.66
CA LEU A 59 -6.33 4.13 13.59
C LEU A 59 -7.02 4.72 12.36
N LEU A 60 -7.19 3.93 11.28
CA LEU A 60 -7.71 4.43 10.00
C LEU A 60 -9.09 5.11 10.09
N PRO A 61 -10.07 4.62 10.89
CA PRO A 61 -11.34 5.32 11.05
C PRO A 61 -11.18 6.75 11.58
N ASP A 62 -10.34 6.96 12.58
CA ASP A 62 -10.12 8.28 13.17
C ASP A 62 -9.24 9.15 12.28
N MET A 63 -8.22 8.57 11.64
CA MET A 63 -7.43 9.27 10.63
C MET A 63 -8.31 9.75 9.47
N LYS A 64 -9.31 8.98 9.04
CA LYS A 64 -10.29 9.40 8.01
C LYS A 64 -11.21 10.53 8.46
N LYS A 65 -11.45 10.68 9.77
CA LYS A 65 -12.19 11.83 10.31
C LYS A 65 -11.32 13.09 10.27
N ALA A 66 -10.04 12.96 10.62
CA ALA A 66 -9.08 14.06 10.62
C ALA A 66 -8.65 14.50 9.21
N ASP A 67 -8.41 13.54 8.31
CA ASP A 67 -8.07 13.76 6.91
C ASP A 67 -9.08 13.05 5.97
N PRO A 68 -10.09 13.78 5.47
CA PRO A 68 -11.06 13.25 4.54
C PRO A 68 -10.47 12.75 3.21
N LYS A 69 -9.24 13.13 2.83
CA LYS A 69 -8.60 12.62 1.61
C LYS A 69 -8.42 11.11 1.66
N LEU A 70 -8.24 10.52 2.83
CA LEU A 70 -8.21 9.06 2.99
C LEU A 70 -9.50 8.36 2.52
N LYS A 71 -10.63 9.07 2.43
CA LYS A 71 -11.89 8.50 1.92
C LYS A 71 -11.91 8.37 0.40
N THR A 72 -11.00 9.02 -0.33
CA THR A 72 -10.89 8.90 -1.80
C THR A 72 -10.18 7.62 -2.24
N VAL A 73 -9.55 6.91 -1.30
CA VAL A 73 -8.85 5.65 -1.55
C VAL A 73 -9.65 4.48 -0.98
N TYR A 74 -9.58 3.33 -1.65
CA TYR A 74 -10.33 2.15 -1.25
C TYR A 74 -9.82 1.65 0.10
N SER A 75 -10.74 1.25 0.97
CA SER A 75 -10.39 0.87 2.35
C SER A 75 -9.33 -0.23 2.41
N GLN A 76 -9.42 -1.25 1.55
CA GLN A 76 -8.41 -2.32 1.54
C GLN A 76 -7.03 -1.87 1.04
N VAL A 77 -6.98 -0.83 0.20
CA VAL A 77 -5.69 -0.25 -0.22
C VAL A 77 -5.04 0.44 0.98
N LEU A 78 -5.79 1.21 1.76
CA LEU A 78 -5.27 1.83 2.99
C LEU A 78 -4.83 0.80 4.02
N CYS A 79 -5.58 -0.30 4.17
CA CYS A 79 -5.17 -1.44 4.99
C CYS A 79 -3.83 -2.03 4.53
N ASP A 80 -3.63 -2.24 3.21
CA ASP A 80 -2.33 -2.70 2.71
C ASP A 80 -1.20 -1.71 3.05
N VAL A 81 -1.43 -0.40 3.11
CA VAL A 81 -0.41 0.55 3.57
C VAL A 81 0.05 0.24 5.00
N CYS A 82 -0.86 -0.09 5.91
CA CYS A 82 -0.52 -0.53 7.26
C CYS A 82 0.33 -1.81 7.24
N PHE A 83 -0.07 -2.81 6.46
CA PHE A 83 0.71 -4.06 6.32
C PHE A 83 2.08 -3.82 5.66
N ARG A 84 2.16 -2.91 4.69
CA ARG A 84 3.42 -2.52 4.03
C ARG A 84 4.40 -1.90 5.01
N LEU A 85 3.91 -1.09 5.95
CA LEU A 85 4.74 -0.56 7.03
C LEU A 85 5.16 -1.67 8.00
N SER A 86 4.23 -2.54 8.42
CA SER A 86 4.54 -3.69 9.29
C SER A 86 5.64 -4.56 8.69
N ARG A 87 5.56 -4.93 7.40
CA ARG A 87 6.60 -5.71 6.71
C ARG A 87 7.97 -5.02 6.73
N ALA A 88 8.01 -3.69 6.66
CA ALA A 88 9.26 -2.95 6.76
C ALA A 88 9.89 -3.07 8.16
N PHE A 89 9.06 -3.03 9.20
CA PHE A 89 9.47 -3.27 10.58
C PHE A 89 9.86 -4.72 10.84
N ASP A 90 9.11 -5.69 10.34
CA ASP A 90 9.46 -7.12 10.45
C ASP A 90 10.85 -7.38 9.87
N GLY A 91 11.13 -6.83 8.68
CA GLY A 91 12.46 -6.89 8.07
C GLY A 91 13.53 -6.17 8.89
N PHE A 92 13.20 -5.06 9.53
CA PHE A 92 14.12 -4.36 10.45
C PHE A 92 14.44 -5.22 11.68
N PHE A 93 13.44 -5.72 12.40
CA PHE A 93 13.65 -6.54 13.60
C PHE A 93 14.40 -7.84 13.29
N ARG A 94 14.13 -8.46 12.13
CA ARG A 94 14.91 -9.61 11.66
C ARG A 94 16.39 -9.24 11.52
N ARG A 95 16.71 -8.13 10.85
CA ARG A 95 18.11 -7.67 10.71
C ARG A 95 18.74 -7.30 12.04
N VAL A 96 18.00 -6.68 12.97
CA VAL A 96 18.50 -6.38 14.32
C VAL A 96 18.93 -7.66 15.04
N LYS A 97 18.19 -8.76 14.85
CA LYS A 97 18.54 -10.06 15.44
C LYS A 97 19.78 -10.70 14.79
N GLU A 98 19.95 -10.51 13.48
CA GLU A 98 21.06 -11.09 12.71
C GLU A 98 22.36 -10.30 12.87
N ASP A 99 22.28 -8.97 12.76
CA ASP A 99 23.40 -8.03 12.88
C ASP A 99 22.89 -6.66 13.40
N PRO A 100 22.90 -6.46 14.73
CA PRO A 100 22.43 -5.23 15.35
C PRO A 100 23.12 -3.95 14.85
N GLY A 101 24.39 -4.04 14.44
CA GLY A 101 25.22 -2.90 14.07
C GLY A 101 24.86 -2.29 12.71
N HIS A 102 24.20 -3.07 11.84
CA HIS A 102 23.90 -2.66 10.45
C HIS A 102 22.40 -2.62 10.13
N ALA A 103 21.53 -2.88 11.13
CA ALA A 103 20.09 -2.86 10.93
C ALA A 103 19.54 -1.43 10.79
N GLY A 104 19.34 -0.97 9.55
CA GLY A 104 18.71 0.31 9.28
C GLY A 104 17.21 0.33 9.62
N PHE A 105 16.79 1.33 10.40
CA PHE A 105 15.39 1.61 10.77
C PHE A 105 14.54 1.96 9.54
N PRO A 106 13.22 1.64 9.51
CA PRO A 106 12.32 2.08 8.44
C PRO A 106 12.36 3.60 8.25
N ARG A 107 12.54 4.06 7.01
CA ARG A 107 12.70 5.49 6.70
C ARG A 107 11.44 6.06 6.09
N PHE A 108 11.23 7.36 6.32
CA PHE A 108 10.26 8.14 5.56
C PHE A 108 10.48 7.94 4.06
N ARG A 109 9.39 7.75 3.34
CA ARG A 109 9.40 7.61 1.89
C ARG A 109 9.32 9.01 1.29
N SER A 110 10.09 9.23 0.23
CA SER A 110 9.84 10.33 -0.68
C SER A 110 8.73 9.91 -1.63
N TRP A 111 7.92 10.88 -2.06
CA TRP A 111 6.90 10.70 -3.08
C TRP A 111 7.41 9.92 -4.30
N ARG A 112 8.63 10.24 -4.76
CA ARG A 112 9.27 9.58 -5.91
C ARG A 112 9.63 8.10 -5.69
N ARG A 113 9.54 7.59 -4.46
CA ARG A 113 9.85 6.21 -4.09
C ARG A 113 8.63 5.43 -3.57
N TYR A 114 7.43 5.94 -3.84
CA TYR A 114 6.17 5.28 -3.54
C TYR A 114 5.37 5.17 -4.86
N ASP A 115 5.63 4.11 -5.61
CA ASP A 115 5.23 3.94 -7.02
C ASP A 115 4.12 2.90 -7.22
N SER A 116 3.63 2.31 -6.14
CA SER A 116 2.65 1.23 -6.20
C SER A 116 1.69 1.25 -5.02
N PHE A 117 0.45 0.87 -5.27
CA PHE A 117 -0.55 0.51 -4.26
C PHE A 117 -1.12 -0.87 -4.60
N THR A 118 -1.76 -1.52 -3.62
CA THR A 118 -2.20 -2.91 -3.77
C THR A 118 -3.67 -3.07 -3.39
N TYR A 119 -4.42 -3.77 -4.23
CA TYR A 119 -5.75 -4.28 -3.91
C TYR A 119 -5.61 -5.75 -3.49
N PRO A 120 -5.64 -6.08 -2.19
CA PRO A 120 -5.22 -7.39 -1.72
C PRO A 120 -6.21 -8.51 -2.04
N GLN A 121 -7.52 -8.25 -1.99
CA GLN A 121 -8.54 -9.29 -2.16
C GLN A 121 -9.70 -8.84 -3.05
N HIS A 122 -10.19 -7.61 -2.87
CA HIS A 122 -11.35 -7.08 -3.56
C HIS A 122 -11.09 -5.64 -4.05
N GLY A 123 -12.11 -5.02 -4.65
CA GLY A 123 -12.02 -3.65 -5.14
C GLY A 123 -11.42 -3.51 -6.54
N PHE A 124 -11.22 -4.62 -7.25
CA PHE A 124 -10.89 -4.61 -8.67
C PHE A 124 -11.72 -5.63 -9.46
N LYS A 125 -11.93 -5.37 -10.74
CA LYS A 125 -12.51 -6.32 -11.69
C LYS A 125 -11.72 -6.29 -12.99
N LEU A 126 -11.17 -7.44 -13.37
CA LEU A 126 -10.48 -7.61 -14.64
C LEU A 126 -11.48 -8.01 -15.74
N SER A 127 -11.31 -7.46 -16.94
CA SER A 127 -12.06 -7.78 -18.15
C SER A 127 -11.08 -7.87 -19.33
N PRO A 128 -11.46 -8.43 -20.50
CA PRO A 128 -10.50 -8.72 -21.58
C PRO A 128 -9.66 -7.53 -22.07
N ASN A 129 -10.15 -6.30 -21.94
CA ASN A 129 -9.42 -5.11 -22.39
C ASN A 129 -9.40 -3.98 -21.35
N HIS A 130 -9.93 -4.22 -20.16
CA HIS A 130 -10.05 -3.19 -19.12
C HIS A 130 -9.86 -3.77 -17.72
N ILE A 131 -9.43 -2.91 -16.79
CA ILE A 131 -9.49 -3.15 -15.37
C ILE A 131 -10.32 -2.03 -14.72
N ARG A 132 -11.22 -2.41 -13.83
CA ARG A 132 -11.96 -1.48 -12.98
C ARG A 132 -11.37 -1.50 -11.57
N LEU A 133 -11.11 -0.33 -10.99
CA LEU A 133 -10.53 -0.17 -9.64
C LEU A 133 -11.43 0.72 -8.77
N SER A 134 -11.76 0.29 -7.56
CA SER A 134 -12.53 1.08 -6.58
C SER A 134 -11.64 2.05 -5.80
N PRO A 135 -12.14 3.14 -5.21
CA PRO A 135 -13.47 3.68 -5.34
C PRO A 135 -13.53 4.61 -6.56
N GLY A 136 -14.66 4.58 -7.27
CA GLY A 136 -14.78 5.16 -8.61
C GLY A 136 -14.83 4.05 -9.64
N LYS A 137 -15.74 4.09 -10.60
CA LYS A 137 -15.85 3.06 -11.64
C LYS A 137 -14.77 3.29 -12.71
N THR A 138 -13.55 3.60 -12.30
CA THR A 138 -12.45 3.97 -13.20
C THR A 138 -12.03 2.74 -13.96
N GLU A 139 -12.49 2.67 -15.20
CA GLU A 139 -12.24 1.58 -16.13
C GLU A 139 -11.05 1.96 -17.02
N VAL A 140 -9.90 1.42 -16.68
CA VAL A 140 -8.63 1.72 -17.33
C VAL A 140 -8.35 0.65 -18.37
N ARG A 141 -8.07 1.08 -19.60
CA ARG A 141 -7.73 0.16 -20.68
C ARG A 141 -6.42 -0.56 -20.36
N ILE A 142 -6.37 -1.86 -20.63
CA ILE A 142 -5.17 -2.67 -20.44
C ILE A 142 -4.70 -3.25 -21.77
N ARG A 143 -3.39 -3.45 -21.93
CA ARG A 143 -2.82 -4.25 -23.02
C ARG A 143 -1.63 -5.06 -22.55
N GLY A 144 -1.37 -6.15 -23.28
CA GLY A 144 -0.25 -7.04 -23.06
C GLY A 144 -0.52 -7.98 -21.89
N TYR A 145 -0.59 -9.27 -22.17
CA TYR A 145 -0.65 -10.32 -21.16
C TYR A 145 0.76 -10.91 -21.07
N ARG A 146 1.54 -10.49 -20.08
CA ARG A 146 2.79 -11.19 -19.78
C ARG A 146 2.52 -12.19 -18.67
N ARG A 147 2.63 -13.46 -19.03
CA ARG A 147 2.62 -14.57 -18.08
C ARG A 147 3.98 -14.59 -17.40
N ILE A 148 3.97 -14.61 -16.09
CA ILE A 148 5.16 -14.91 -15.30
C ILE A 148 4.84 -16.24 -14.63
N ASP A 149 5.46 -17.31 -15.11
CA ASP A 149 5.46 -18.58 -14.39
C ASP A 149 6.37 -18.37 -13.17
N GLY A 150 5.79 -18.58 -11.98
CA GLY A 150 6.44 -18.38 -10.68
C GLY A 150 6.94 -19.68 -10.08
#